data_AF-A0A3S0HJ69-F1
#
_entry.id   AF-A0A3S0HJ69-F1
#
_cell.length_a   1.000
_cell.length_b   1.000
_cell.length_c   1.000
_cell.angle_alpha   90.00
_cell.angle_beta   90.00
_cell.angle_gamma   90.00
#
_symmetry.space_group_name_H-M   'P 1'
#
loop_
_entity.id
_entity.type
_entity.pdbx_description
1 polymer ?
#
loop_
_entity_poly.entity_id
_entity_poly.type
_entity_poly.pdbx_seq_one_letter_code
_entity_poly.pdbx_strand_id
1 'polypeptide(L)'
;MIDHDQVQAALSARLDGELSPLDDDIVDTHVASCPECRQFRDEAVALSRRLRFAEPVDGGMTPPDLSEAILAGVEPEWRRTASARQVGLVVSRILLVIAAVFWVVWGVQLLGDAGGLIPVSSEGVVSPDADPRTASLLVDAAAFRLSLALGLLTIAWKPRLVSGLLPVVAALWTFMFGFVVRDLVLDAVSGTQLLGLGLLLLTAVGMVWTWLNHHGYVTLRAVWRDLGADPV
;
A
#
# COMPACT_ATOMS: atom_id res chain seq x y z
N MET A 1 2.02 52.82 -7.05
CA MET A 1 0.59 52.69 -7.41
C MET A 1 0.57 51.89 -8.70
N ILE A 2 0.00 50.69 -8.65
CA ILE A 2 -0.12 49.85 -9.84
C ILE A 2 -1.29 50.42 -10.64
N ASP A 3 -1.07 50.59 -11.94
CA ASP A 3 -2.07 51.14 -12.85
C ASP A 3 -3.10 50.06 -13.21
N HIS A 4 -4.37 50.47 -13.36
CA HIS A 4 -5.46 49.56 -13.68
C HIS A 4 -5.23 48.86 -15.03
N ASP A 5 -4.67 49.58 -16.00
CA ASP A 5 -4.34 49.04 -17.33
C ASP A 5 -3.35 47.87 -17.27
N GLN A 6 -2.37 47.93 -16.37
CA GLN A 6 -1.38 46.86 -16.21
C GLN A 6 -2.00 45.60 -15.59
N VAL A 7 -2.93 45.77 -14.65
CA VAL A 7 -3.65 44.65 -14.01
C VAL A 7 -4.64 44.01 -15.00
N GLN A 8 -5.32 44.82 -15.80
CA GLN A 8 -6.23 44.32 -16.84
C GLN A 8 -5.48 43.57 -17.95
N ALA A 9 -4.31 44.07 -18.37
CA ALA A 9 -3.44 43.37 -19.32
C ALA A 9 -2.95 42.01 -18.78
N ALA A 10 -2.54 41.97 -17.50
CA ALA A 10 -2.15 40.73 -16.83
C ALA A 10 -3.30 39.72 -16.72
N LEU A 11 -4.51 40.18 -16.40
CA LEU A 11 -5.72 39.34 -16.38
C LEU A 11 -6.05 38.78 -17.76
N SER A 12 -5.91 39.57 -18.82
CA SER A 12 -6.12 39.11 -20.20
C SER A 12 -5.09 38.05 -20.58
N ALA A 13 -3.79 38.31 -20.37
CA ALA A 13 -2.72 37.35 -20.65
C ALA A 13 -2.96 36.01 -19.94
N ARG A 14 -3.40 36.05 -18.68
CA ARG A 14 -3.74 34.86 -17.89
C ARG A 14 -4.92 34.07 -18.46
N LEU A 15 -5.93 34.75 -19.02
CA LEU A 15 -7.08 34.08 -19.64
C LEU A 15 -6.72 33.38 -20.95
N ASP A 16 -5.74 33.92 -21.67
CA ASP A 16 -5.25 33.37 -22.95
C ASP A 16 -4.07 32.40 -22.78
N GLY A 17 -3.53 32.26 -21.56
CA GLY A 17 -2.42 31.38 -21.24
C GLY A 17 -1.04 31.93 -21.64
N GLU A 18 -0.95 33.25 -21.87
CA GLU A 18 0.28 33.95 -22.20
C GLU A 18 1.06 34.38 -20.94
N LEU A 19 2.32 34.78 -21.11
CA LEU A 19 3.11 35.30 -19.99
C LEU A 19 2.52 36.62 -19.49
N SER A 20 2.19 36.65 -18.19
CA SER A 20 1.75 37.86 -17.52
C SER A 20 2.91 38.85 -17.32
N PRO A 21 2.71 40.16 -17.55
CA PRO A 21 3.69 41.20 -17.26
C PRO A 21 3.84 41.50 -15.75
N LEU A 22 2.92 41.00 -14.91
CA LEU A 22 2.92 41.15 -13.46
C LEU A 22 2.84 39.79 -12.77
N ASP A 23 3.37 39.73 -11.55
CA ASP A 23 3.25 38.54 -10.70
C ASP A 23 1.77 38.29 -10.33
N ASP A 24 1.36 37.01 -10.33
CA ASP A 24 -0.02 36.58 -10.07
C ASP A 24 -0.48 37.00 -8.67
N ASP A 25 0.40 36.98 -7.67
CA ASP A 25 0.08 37.37 -6.29
C ASP A 25 -0.29 38.87 -6.19
N ILE A 26 0.37 39.70 -6.99
CA ILE A 26 0.13 41.14 -7.04
C ILE A 26 -1.23 41.42 -7.72
N VAL A 27 -1.51 40.72 -8.82
CA VAL A 27 -2.77 40.81 -9.56
C VAL A 27 -3.94 40.37 -8.68
N ASP A 28 -3.83 39.23 -8.00
CA ASP A 28 -4.89 38.69 -7.15
C ASP A 28 -5.18 39.61 -5.94
N THR A 29 -4.13 40.19 -5.34
CA THR A 29 -4.27 41.18 -4.25
C THR A 29 -4.98 42.46 -4.72
N HIS A 30 -4.64 42.96 -5.92
CA HIS A 30 -5.29 44.14 -6.48
C HIS A 30 -6.75 43.87 -6.85
N VAL A 31 -7.04 42.72 -7.47
CA VAL A 31 -8.42 42.31 -7.81
C VAL A 31 -9.27 42.08 -6.55
N ALA A 32 -8.69 41.60 -5.44
CA ALA A 32 -9.40 41.48 -4.17
C ALA A 32 -9.85 42.84 -3.60
N SER A 33 -9.10 43.92 -3.86
CA SER A 33 -9.37 45.25 -3.32
C SER A 33 -10.08 46.21 -4.28
N CYS A 34 -9.90 46.06 -5.60
CA CYS A 34 -10.47 46.95 -6.62
C CYS A 34 -11.75 46.40 -7.26
N PRO A 35 -12.91 47.10 -7.18
CA PRO A 35 -14.15 46.67 -7.81
C PRO A 35 -14.13 46.71 -9.35
N GLU A 36 -13.39 47.66 -9.94
CA GLU A 36 -13.29 47.82 -11.39
C GLU A 36 -12.57 46.63 -12.05
N CYS A 37 -11.41 46.22 -11.50
CA CYS A 37 -10.67 45.07 -12.01
C CYS A 37 -11.41 43.73 -11.81
N ARG A 38 -12.28 43.63 -10.78
CA ARG A 38 -13.18 42.47 -10.65
C ARG A 38 -14.23 42.43 -11.74
N GLN A 39 -14.86 43.57 -12.02
CA GLN A 39 -15.86 43.68 -13.08
C GLN A 39 -15.25 43.33 -14.44
N PHE A 40 -14.08 43.88 -14.76
CA PHE A 40 -13.36 43.57 -15.99
C PHE A 40 -13.09 42.07 -16.14
N ARG A 41 -12.59 41.41 -15.07
CA ARG A 41 -12.35 39.96 -15.08
C ARG A 41 -13.64 39.18 -15.34
N ASP A 42 -14.72 39.52 -14.66
CA ASP A 42 -15.98 38.79 -14.77
C ASP A 42 -16.60 38.96 -16.18
N GLU A 43 -16.48 40.16 -16.77
CA GLU A 43 -16.86 40.45 -18.17
C GLU A 43 -16.00 39.68 -19.18
N ALA A 44 -14.67 39.67 -19.00
CA ALA A 44 -13.74 38.94 -19.86
C ALA A 44 -13.99 37.43 -19.83
N VAL A 45 -14.24 36.86 -18.64
CA VAL A 45 -14.61 35.43 -18.51
C VAL A 45 -15.98 35.15 -19.12
N ALA A 46 -16.95 36.04 -18.95
CA ALA A 46 -18.27 35.90 -19.58
C ALA A 46 -18.18 35.95 -21.13
N LEU A 47 -17.37 36.84 -21.68
CA LEU A 47 -17.11 36.96 -23.11
C LEU A 47 -16.41 35.70 -23.65
N SER A 48 -15.34 35.25 -23.00
CA SER A 48 -14.61 34.04 -23.38
C SER A 48 -15.53 32.80 -23.41
N ARG A 49 -16.47 32.68 -22.45
CA ARG A 49 -17.48 31.63 -22.47
C ARG A 49 -18.42 31.74 -23.67
N ARG A 50 -18.93 32.93 -23.97
CA ARG A 50 -19.82 33.14 -25.14
C ARG A 50 -19.12 32.80 -26.46
N LEU A 51 -17.83 33.12 -26.57
CA LEU A 51 -17.03 32.80 -27.76
C LEU A 51 -16.72 31.30 -27.88
N ARG A 52 -16.47 30.59 -26.77
CA ARG A 52 -16.25 29.13 -26.79
C ARG A 52 -17.47 28.31 -27.20
N PHE A 53 -18.68 28.84 -26.97
CA PHE A 53 -19.95 28.18 -27.31
C PHE A 53 -20.64 28.78 -28.54
N ALA A 54 -19.97 29.66 -29.29
CA ALA A 54 -20.42 30.02 -30.62
C ALA A 54 -20.17 28.83 -31.56
N GLU A 55 -21.07 27.85 -31.47
CA GLU A 55 -21.25 26.78 -32.45
C GLU A 55 -21.30 27.45 -33.85
N PRO A 56 -20.53 26.98 -34.84
CA PRO A 56 -20.63 27.52 -36.19
C PRO A 56 -22.07 27.32 -36.68
N VAL A 57 -22.82 28.43 -36.75
CA VAL A 57 -24.09 28.47 -37.47
C VAL A 57 -23.72 28.30 -38.93
N ASP A 58 -23.99 27.12 -39.47
CA ASP A 58 -23.78 26.71 -40.86
C ASP A 58 -22.31 26.56 -41.31
N GLY A 59 -21.75 25.34 -41.20
CA GLY A 59 -20.59 24.97 -42.02
C GLY A 59 -19.65 23.89 -41.48
N GLY A 60 -20.04 22.62 -41.60
CA GLY A 60 -19.14 21.52 -42.00
C GLY A 60 -17.95 21.09 -41.13
N MET A 61 -17.67 21.71 -39.98
CA MET A 61 -16.56 21.31 -39.10
C MET A 61 -17.01 21.06 -37.66
N THR A 62 -17.84 20.02 -37.46
CA THR A 62 -17.84 19.32 -36.17
C THR A 62 -16.51 18.56 -36.10
N PRO A 63 -15.62 18.83 -35.13
CA PRO A 63 -14.40 18.05 -34.98
C PRO A 63 -14.77 16.57 -34.84
N PRO A 64 -14.06 15.64 -35.51
CA PRO A 64 -14.33 14.23 -35.33
C PRO A 64 -14.17 13.88 -33.85
N ASP A 65 -15.06 13.04 -33.34
CA ASP A 65 -14.98 12.61 -31.95
C ASP A 65 -13.72 11.75 -31.75
N LEU A 66 -12.66 12.38 -31.25
CA LEU A 66 -11.38 11.74 -30.95
C LEU A 66 -11.36 11.16 -29.53
N SER A 67 -12.46 11.20 -28.79
CA SER A 67 -12.53 10.70 -27.42
C SER A 67 -12.10 9.23 -27.35
N GLU A 68 -12.55 8.41 -28.30
CA GLU A 68 -12.18 6.99 -28.36
C GLU A 68 -10.69 6.79 -28.69
N ALA A 69 -10.12 7.59 -29.60
CA ALA A 69 -8.70 7.52 -29.97
C ALA A 69 -7.78 8.02 -28.83
N ILE A 70 -8.18 9.06 -28.12
CA ILE A 70 -7.46 9.60 -26.95
C ILE A 70 -7.53 8.59 -25.80
N LEU A 71 -8.73 8.05 -25.51
CA LEU A 71 -8.88 7.00 -24.51
C LEU A 71 -8.05 5.76 -24.88
N ALA A 72 -8.06 5.32 -26.14
CA ALA A 72 -7.24 4.20 -26.61
C ALA A 72 -5.73 4.45 -26.50
N GLY A 73 -5.28 5.71 -26.56
CA GLY A 73 -3.87 6.10 -26.36
C GLY A 73 -3.43 6.10 -24.89
N VAL A 74 -4.32 6.46 -23.96
CA VAL A 74 -4.02 6.58 -22.51
C VAL A 74 -4.30 5.28 -21.72
N GLU A 75 -5.32 4.54 -22.13
CA GLU A 75 -5.72 3.25 -21.55
C GLU A 75 -4.59 2.20 -21.47
N PRO A 76 -3.65 2.03 -22.44
CA PRO A 76 -2.62 1.01 -22.35
C PRO A 76 -1.62 1.21 -21.19
N GLU A 77 -1.29 2.46 -20.84
CA GLU A 77 -0.37 2.72 -19.71
C GLU A 77 -1.07 2.52 -18.36
N TRP A 78 -2.33 2.97 -18.26
CA TRP A 78 -3.17 2.75 -17.08
C TRP A 78 -3.51 1.27 -16.88
N ARG A 79 -3.79 0.53 -17.96
CA ARG A 79 -4.03 -0.92 -17.91
C ARG A 79 -2.79 -1.70 -17.51
N ARG A 80 -1.59 -1.35 -18.01
CA ARG A 80 -0.34 -2.05 -17.63
C ARG A 80 -0.03 -1.89 -16.15
N THR A 81 -0.20 -0.69 -15.61
CA THR A 81 0.03 -0.43 -14.18
C THR A 81 -1.06 -1.07 -13.30
N ALA A 82 -2.33 -1.01 -13.72
CA ALA A 82 -3.42 -1.69 -13.04
C ALA A 82 -3.29 -3.22 -13.09
N SER A 83 -2.90 -3.80 -14.24
CA SER A 83 -2.73 -5.24 -14.40
C SER A 83 -1.55 -5.76 -13.59
N ALA A 84 -0.42 -5.04 -13.57
CA ALA A 84 0.74 -5.40 -12.75
C ALA A 84 0.37 -5.45 -11.26
N ARG A 85 -0.46 -4.51 -10.79
CA ARG A 85 -0.96 -4.48 -9.41
C ARG A 85 -1.90 -5.64 -9.11
N GLN A 86 -2.81 -5.97 -10.03
CA GLN A 86 -3.71 -7.13 -9.86
C GLN A 86 -2.94 -8.46 -9.84
N VAL A 87 -1.98 -8.63 -10.75
CA VAL A 87 -1.10 -9.80 -10.78
C VAL A 87 -0.27 -9.88 -9.49
N GLY A 88 0.30 -8.76 -9.04
CA GLY A 88 1.04 -8.69 -7.77
C GLY A 88 0.20 -9.11 -6.57
N LEU A 89 -1.08 -8.74 -6.51
CA LEU A 89 -2.01 -9.17 -5.45
C LEU A 89 -2.38 -10.65 -5.54
N VAL A 90 -2.57 -11.20 -6.74
CA VAL A 90 -2.84 -12.63 -6.92
C VAL A 90 -1.63 -13.46 -6.49
N VAL A 91 -0.43 -13.10 -6.93
CA VAL A 91 0.83 -13.76 -6.53
C VAL A 91 1.02 -13.67 -5.02
N SER A 92 0.79 -12.49 -4.45
CA SER A 92 0.83 -12.26 -3.00
C SER A 92 -0.10 -13.21 -2.24
N ARG A 93 -1.35 -13.36 -2.69
CA ARG A 93 -2.33 -14.27 -2.07
C ARG A 93 -1.86 -15.72 -2.13
N ILE A 94 -1.36 -16.16 -3.28
CA ILE A 94 -0.85 -17.52 -3.46
C ILE A 94 0.31 -17.77 -2.49
N LEU A 95 1.27 -16.85 -2.40
CA LEU A 95 2.41 -16.96 -1.49
C LEU A 95 1.98 -17.03 -0.02
N LEU A 96 1.01 -16.21 0.40
CA LEU A 96 0.47 -16.24 1.77
C LEU A 96 -0.25 -17.56 2.09
N VAL A 97 -1.02 -18.10 1.13
CA VAL A 97 -1.69 -19.40 1.29
C VAL A 97 -0.66 -20.52 1.41
N ILE A 98 0.37 -20.53 0.56
CA ILE A 98 1.46 -21.50 0.63
C ILE A 98 2.17 -21.43 1.98
N ALA A 99 2.53 -20.22 2.44
CA ALA A 99 3.14 -20.02 3.74
C ALA A 99 2.23 -20.50 4.89
N ALA A 100 0.92 -20.24 4.81
CA ALA A 100 -0.05 -20.72 5.79
C ALA A 100 -0.09 -22.25 5.83
N VAL A 101 -0.06 -22.93 4.68
CA VAL A 101 -0.01 -24.40 4.61
C VAL A 101 1.25 -24.94 5.29
N PHE A 102 2.42 -24.33 5.06
CA PHE A 102 3.64 -24.73 5.75
C PHE A 102 3.52 -24.59 7.27
N TRP A 103 2.95 -23.49 7.76
CA TRP A 103 2.71 -23.30 9.19
C TRP A 103 1.71 -24.30 9.77
N VAL A 104 0.65 -24.64 9.04
CA VAL A 104 -0.32 -25.68 9.46
C VAL A 104 0.34 -27.03 9.55
N VAL A 105 1.03 -27.46 8.49
CA VAL A 105 1.72 -28.76 8.46
C VAL A 105 2.69 -28.88 9.63
N TRP A 106 3.46 -27.82 9.89
CA TRP A 106 4.43 -27.84 10.97
C TRP A 106 3.81 -27.72 12.36
N GLY A 107 2.66 -27.04 12.49
CA GLY A 107 1.88 -27.02 13.73
C GLY A 107 1.27 -28.39 14.05
N VAL A 108 0.76 -29.11 13.04
CA VAL A 108 0.22 -30.47 13.19
C VAL A 108 1.31 -31.47 13.55
N GLN A 109 2.50 -31.36 12.94
CA GLN A 109 3.65 -32.18 13.29
C GLN A 109 4.04 -32.02 14.78
N LEU A 110 4.12 -30.78 15.28
CA LEU A 110 4.37 -30.52 16.70
C LEU A 110 3.34 -31.18 17.62
N LEU A 111 2.07 -31.22 17.22
CA LEU A 111 1.02 -31.84 18.02
C LEU A 111 1.17 -33.36 18.06
N GLY A 112 1.63 -33.96 16.95
CA GLY A 112 2.03 -35.37 16.90
C GLY A 112 3.22 -35.67 17.82
N ASP A 113 4.25 -34.82 17.76
CA ASP A 113 5.43 -34.94 18.62
C ASP A 113 5.06 -34.81 20.11
N ALA A 114 4.17 -33.87 20.44
CA ALA A 114 3.66 -33.69 21.80
C ALA A 114 2.88 -34.91 22.31
N GLY A 115 2.05 -35.51 21.45
CA GLY A 115 1.30 -36.72 21.77
C GLY A 115 2.20 -37.93 22.05
N GLY A 116 3.36 -38.01 21.39
CA GLY A 116 4.37 -39.06 21.62
C GLY A 116 5.05 -38.99 22.99
N LEU A 117 5.06 -37.82 23.65
CA LEU A 117 5.70 -37.61 24.95
C LEU A 117 4.81 -37.95 26.15
N ILE A 118 3.53 -38.23 25.92
CA ILE A 118 2.58 -38.68 26.95
C ILE A 118 1.93 -40.00 26.50
N PRO A 119 2.71 -41.09 26.37
CA PRO A 119 2.15 -42.38 26.04
C PRO A 119 1.27 -42.86 27.20
N VAL A 120 -0.03 -42.95 26.93
CA VAL A 120 -1.02 -43.51 27.84
C VAL A 120 -1.15 -45.00 27.52
N SER A 121 -0.91 -45.87 28.50
CA SER A 121 -1.13 -47.31 28.33
C SER A 121 -2.61 -47.62 28.09
N SER A 122 -2.94 -48.80 27.58
CA SER A 122 -4.34 -49.25 27.41
C SER A 122 -5.15 -49.29 28.72
N GLU A 123 -4.47 -49.21 29.87
CA GLU A 123 -5.06 -49.15 31.21
C GLU A 123 -5.25 -47.70 31.72
N GLY A 124 -4.96 -46.69 30.90
CA GLY A 124 -5.11 -45.27 31.27
C GLY A 124 -3.98 -44.73 32.15
N VAL A 125 -2.90 -45.48 32.33
CA VAL A 125 -1.75 -45.09 33.17
C VAL A 125 -0.70 -44.41 32.30
N VAL A 126 -0.29 -43.21 32.69
CA VAL A 126 0.79 -42.46 32.04
C VAL A 126 2.13 -43.12 32.36
N SER A 127 2.96 -43.37 31.34
CA SER A 127 4.30 -43.93 31.54
C SER A 127 5.15 -43.09 32.51
N PRO A 128 5.97 -43.69 33.39
CA PRO A 128 6.92 -42.96 34.24
C PRO A 128 7.92 -42.10 33.45
N ASP A 129 8.19 -42.46 32.20
CA ASP A 129 9.10 -41.74 31.28
C ASP A 129 8.39 -40.60 30.52
N ALA A 130 7.11 -40.32 30.80
CA ALA A 130 6.39 -39.24 30.15
C ALA A 130 6.95 -37.87 30.57
N ASP A 131 7.10 -36.97 29.59
CA ASP A 131 7.50 -35.58 29.83
C ASP A 131 6.34 -34.61 29.52
N PRO A 132 5.42 -34.40 30.48
CA PRO A 132 4.26 -33.55 30.28
C PRO A 132 4.62 -32.07 30.11
N ARG A 133 5.78 -31.63 30.64
CA ARG A 133 6.20 -30.22 30.51
C ARG A 133 6.58 -29.92 29.08
N THR A 134 7.46 -30.74 28.49
CA THR A 134 7.85 -30.56 27.08
C THR A 134 6.65 -30.71 26.15
N ALA A 135 5.76 -31.68 26.42
CA ALA A 135 4.52 -31.83 25.66
C ALA A 135 3.66 -30.56 25.67
N SER A 136 3.46 -29.93 26.84
CA SER A 136 2.70 -28.67 26.93
C SER A 136 3.33 -27.52 26.14
N LEU A 137 4.66 -27.39 26.16
CA LEU A 137 5.39 -26.37 25.39
C LEU A 137 5.25 -26.59 23.87
N LEU A 138 5.26 -27.84 23.41
CA LEU A 138 5.03 -28.17 22.01
C LEU A 138 3.59 -27.86 21.57
N VAL A 139 2.60 -28.09 22.45
CA VAL A 139 1.20 -27.70 22.21
C VAL A 139 1.06 -26.18 22.10
N ASP A 140 1.68 -25.42 23.00
CA ASP A 140 1.67 -23.95 22.95
C ASP A 140 2.33 -23.43 21.67
N ALA A 141 3.47 -24.02 21.30
CA ALA A 141 4.15 -23.71 20.04
C ALA A 141 3.30 -24.06 18.81
N ALA A 142 2.55 -25.17 18.85
CA ALA A 142 1.62 -25.55 17.79
C ALA A 142 0.47 -24.54 17.66
N ALA A 143 -0.13 -24.14 18.78
CA ALA A 143 -1.19 -23.13 18.83
C ALA A 143 -0.71 -21.79 18.22
N PHE A 144 0.52 -21.39 18.54
CA PHE A 144 1.15 -20.22 17.97
C PHE A 144 1.30 -20.29 16.44
N ARG A 145 1.80 -21.42 15.91
CA ARG A 145 1.96 -21.62 14.45
C ARG A 145 0.63 -21.65 13.71
N LEU A 146 -0.38 -22.30 14.29
CA LEU A 146 -1.73 -22.32 13.74
C LEU A 146 -2.37 -20.92 13.75
N SER A 147 -2.09 -20.12 14.76
CA SER A 147 -2.53 -18.72 14.83
C SER A 147 -1.89 -17.87 13.72
N LEU A 148 -0.59 -18.04 13.46
CA LEU A 148 0.07 -17.40 12.30
C LEU A 148 -0.56 -17.84 10.98
N ALA A 149 -0.79 -19.14 10.79
CA ALA A 149 -1.44 -19.64 9.59
C ALA A 149 -2.83 -19.03 9.37
N LEU A 150 -3.65 -18.95 10.42
CA LEU A 150 -4.96 -18.31 10.36
C LEU A 150 -4.83 -16.82 10.01
N GLY A 151 -3.89 -16.11 10.63
CA GLY A 151 -3.58 -14.71 10.28
C GLY A 151 -3.24 -14.53 8.81
N LEU A 152 -2.38 -15.39 8.26
CA LEU A 152 -2.01 -15.36 6.84
C LEU A 152 -3.20 -15.65 5.91
N LEU A 153 -4.06 -16.61 6.26
CA LEU A 153 -5.29 -16.91 5.51
C LEU A 153 -6.29 -15.75 5.55
N THR A 154 -6.46 -15.10 6.70
CA THR A 154 -7.33 -13.91 6.82
C THR A 154 -6.83 -12.75 5.97
N ILE A 155 -5.51 -12.56 5.89
CA ILE A 155 -4.88 -11.58 5.02
C ILE A 155 -5.06 -11.95 3.55
N ALA A 156 -4.90 -13.23 3.19
CA ALA A 156 -5.11 -13.70 1.83
C ALA A 156 -6.55 -13.42 1.36
N TRP A 157 -7.54 -13.64 2.23
CA TRP A 157 -8.93 -13.27 1.97
C TRP A 157 -9.09 -11.75 1.87
N LYS A 158 -8.65 -11.01 2.89
CA LYS A 158 -8.84 -9.56 3.02
C LYS A 158 -7.49 -8.83 3.22
N PRO A 159 -6.79 -8.46 2.12
CA PRO A 159 -5.47 -7.80 2.18
C PRO A 159 -5.44 -6.45 2.90
N ARG A 160 -6.61 -5.84 3.17
CA ARG A 160 -6.73 -4.63 4.01
C ARG A 160 -6.22 -4.83 5.44
N LEU A 161 -6.17 -6.08 5.93
CA LEU A 161 -5.77 -6.39 7.31
C LEU A 161 -4.25 -6.44 7.51
N VAL A 162 -3.44 -6.37 6.45
CA VAL A 162 -1.98 -6.50 6.53
C VAL A 162 -1.36 -5.47 7.48
N SER A 163 -1.81 -4.22 7.45
CA SER A 163 -1.24 -3.13 8.24
C SER A 163 -1.33 -3.39 9.75
N GLY A 164 -2.36 -4.09 10.22
CA GLY A 164 -2.53 -4.42 11.63
C GLY A 164 -1.60 -5.55 12.11
N LEU A 165 -1.37 -6.56 11.27
CA LEU A 165 -0.62 -7.76 11.67
C LEU A 165 0.89 -7.65 11.39
N LEU A 166 1.29 -6.80 10.45
CA LEU A 166 2.69 -6.66 10.03
C LEU A 166 3.64 -6.27 11.17
N PRO A 167 3.32 -5.31 12.06
CA PRO A 167 4.18 -4.98 13.20
C PRO A 167 4.36 -6.17 14.16
N VAL A 168 3.31 -6.96 14.37
CA VAL A 168 3.34 -8.13 15.25
C VAL A 168 4.28 -9.21 14.70
N VAL A 169 4.16 -9.52 13.40
CA VAL A 169 5.02 -10.52 12.73
C VAL A 169 6.47 -10.04 12.64
N ALA A 170 6.69 -8.74 12.42
CA ALA A 170 8.03 -8.16 12.41
C ALA A 170 8.71 -8.18 13.80
N ALA A 171 7.96 -7.84 14.86
CA ALA A 171 8.45 -7.92 16.23
C ALA A 171 8.80 -9.36 16.60
N LEU A 172 7.91 -10.29 16.29
CA LEU A 172 8.13 -11.72 16.48
C LEU A 172 9.41 -12.19 15.77
N TRP A 173 9.61 -11.81 14.50
CA TRP A 173 10.81 -12.17 13.76
C TRP A 173 12.08 -11.63 14.44
N THR A 174 12.02 -10.39 14.91
CA THR A 174 13.14 -9.73 15.61
C THR A 174 13.53 -10.47 16.89
N PHE A 175 12.55 -10.85 17.72
CA PHE A 175 12.83 -11.60 18.95
C PHE A 175 13.34 -13.01 18.65
N MET A 176 12.73 -13.71 17.69
CA MET A 176 13.17 -15.05 17.28
C MET A 176 14.59 -15.04 16.73
N PHE A 177 14.94 -14.01 15.95
CA PHE A 177 16.30 -13.79 15.48
C PHE A 177 17.27 -13.62 16.66
N GLY A 178 16.92 -12.80 17.65
CA GLY A 178 17.71 -12.62 18.86
C GLY A 178 17.95 -13.93 19.63
N PHE A 179 16.94 -14.79 19.73
CA PHE A 179 17.09 -16.11 20.35
C PHE A 179 17.99 -17.05 19.55
N VAL A 180 17.89 -17.04 18.22
CA VAL A 180 18.82 -17.79 17.35
C VAL A 180 20.25 -17.31 17.52
N VAL A 181 20.48 -15.99 17.61
CA VAL A 181 21.81 -15.44 17.86
C VAL A 181 22.34 -15.88 19.22
N ARG A 182 21.51 -15.86 20.26
CA ARG A 182 21.86 -16.39 21.59
C ARG A 182 22.28 -17.86 21.49
N ASP A 183 21.46 -18.69 20.86
CA ASP A 183 21.72 -20.14 20.80
C ASP A 183 22.93 -20.47 19.90
N LEU A 184 23.22 -19.63 18.90
CA LEU A 184 24.46 -19.69 18.13
C LEU A 184 25.70 -19.40 19.00
N VAL A 185 25.64 -18.41 19.89
CA VAL A 185 26.74 -18.10 20.83
C VAL A 185 26.95 -19.23 21.83
N LEU A 186 25.88 -19.94 22.20
CA LEU A 186 25.91 -21.09 23.11
C LEU A 186 26.24 -22.42 22.41
N ASP A 187 26.48 -22.41 21.10
CA ASP A 187 26.66 -23.62 20.26
C ASP A 187 25.52 -24.65 20.39
N ALA A 188 24.31 -24.15 20.65
CA ALA A 188 23.09 -24.92 20.88
C ALA A 188 22.06 -24.74 19.73
N VAL A 189 22.48 -24.19 18.60
CA VAL A 189 21.58 -23.88 17.48
C VAL A 189 21.08 -25.16 16.82
N SER A 190 19.76 -25.26 16.64
CA SER A 190 19.15 -26.38 15.92
C SER A 190 18.82 -26.00 14.48
N GLY A 191 18.97 -26.96 13.55
CA GLY A 191 18.63 -26.74 12.14
C GLY A 191 17.14 -26.40 11.92
N THR A 192 16.27 -26.97 12.75
CA THR A 192 14.82 -26.68 12.74
C THR A 192 14.53 -25.23 13.15
N GLN A 193 15.29 -24.66 14.08
CA GLN A 193 15.14 -23.27 14.50
C GLN A 193 15.56 -22.29 13.39
N LEU A 194 16.63 -22.60 12.64
CA LEU A 194 17.04 -21.82 11.46
C LEU A 194 15.99 -21.88 10.35
N LEU A 195 15.43 -23.07 10.07
CA LEU A 195 14.34 -23.22 9.11
C LEU A 195 13.09 -22.43 9.54
N GLY A 196 12.77 -22.44 10.83
CA GLY A 196 11.62 -21.71 11.38
C GLY A 196 11.78 -20.20 11.24
N LEU A 197 12.98 -19.69 11.55
CA LEU A 197 13.32 -18.29 11.37
C LEU A 197 13.30 -17.87 9.89
N GLY A 198 13.80 -18.73 8.99
CA GLY A 198 13.76 -18.50 7.54
C GLY A 198 12.33 -18.45 6.99
N LEU A 199 11.49 -19.41 7.39
CA LEU A 199 10.07 -19.41 7.02
C LEU A 199 9.37 -18.15 7.53
N LEU A 200 9.64 -17.75 8.77
CA LEU A 200 9.06 -16.53 9.33
C LEU A 200 9.53 -15.27 8.59
N LEU A 201 10.81 -15.20 8.20
CA LEU A 201 11.32 -14.10 7.37
C LEU A 201 10.56 -14.01 6.04
N LEU A 202 10.40 -15.15 5.35
CA LEU A 202 9.64 -15.21 4.10
C LEU A 202 8.20 -14.74 4.28
N THR A 203 7.56 -15.09 5.40
CA THR A 203 6.20 -14.61 5.70
C THR A 203 6.16 -13.10 5.94
N ALA A 204 7.12 -12.54 6.67
CA ALA A 204 7.21 -11.10 6.91
C ALA A 204 7.45 -10.32 5.61
N VAL A 205 8.38 -10.81 4.77
CA VAL A 205 8.65 -10.22 3.44
C VAL A 205 7.42 -10.34 2.54
N GLY A 206 6.74 -11.49 2.54
CA GLY A 206 5.49 -11.67 1.80
C GLY A 206 4.42 -10.68 2.26
N MET A 207 4.27 -10.45 3.56
CA MET A 207 3.36 -9.45 4.10
C MET A 207 3.74 -8.02 3.69
N VAL A 208 5.01 -7.64 3.77
CA VAL A 208 5.49 -6.33 3.27
C VAL A 208 5.18 -6.17 1.79
N TRP A 209 5.41 -7.20 0.98
CA TRP A 209 5.09 -7.20 -0.44
C TRP A 209 3.59 -7.03 -0.69
N THR A 210 2.74 -7.71 0.09
CA THR A 210 1.27 -7.54 -0.01
C THR A 210 0.84 -6.12 0.35
N TRP A 211 1.47 -5.51 1.36
CA TRP A 211 1.20 -4.14 1.78
C TRP A 211 1.61 -3.13 0.71
N LEU A 212 2.77 -3.30 0.08
CA LEU A 212 3.25 -2.44 -1.00
C LEU A 212 2.30 -2.46 -2.22
N ASN A 213 1.86 -3.65 -2.63
CA ASN A 213 0.93 -3.82 -3.75
C ASN A 213 -0.48 -3.30 -3.44
N HIS A 214 -0.91 -3.36 -2.18
CA HIS A 214 -2.26 -2.97 -1.77
C HIS A 214 -2.39 -1.49 -1.37
N HIS A 215 -1.42 -0.90 -0.67
CA HIS A 215 -1.43 0.49 -0.18
C HIS A 215 -0.19 1.32 -0.60
N GLY A 216 0.99 0.71 -0.57
CA GLY A 216 2.26 1.43 -0.43
C GLY A 216 2.62 2.43 -1.54
N TYR A 217 2.32 2.18 -2.82
CA TYR A 217 2.83 3.07 -3.87
C TYR A 217 2.23 4.49 -3.85
N VAL A 218 0.98 4.64 -3.45
CA VAL A 218 0.32 5.97 -3.43
C VAL A 218 0.68 6.72 -2.14
N THR A 219 0.69 6.03 -1.00
CA THR A 219 1.04 6.63 0.29
C THR A 219 2.53 6.94 0.41
N LEU A 220 3.43 6.06 -0.05
CA LEU A 220 4.86 6.36 -0.07
C LEU A 220 5.17 7.54 -0.99
N ARG A 221 4.54 7.63 -2.16
CA ARG A 221 4.76 8.77 -3.07
C ARG A 221 4.22 10.09 -2.49
N ALA A 222 3.10 10.04 -1.76
CA ALA A 222 2.58 11.20 -1.04
C ALA A 222 3.52 11.62 0.10
N VAL A 223 3.93 10.68 0.95
CA VAL A 223 4.87 10.94 2.06
C VAL A 223 6.22 11.45 1.55
N TRP A 224 6.74 10.90 0.45
CA TRP A 224 7.99 11.36 -0.15
C TRP A 224 7.87 12.75 -0.76
N ARG A 225 6.69 13.08 -1.30
CA ARG A 225 6.39 14.43 -1.80
C ARG A 225 6.25 15.44 -0.66
N ASP A 226 5.66 15.03 0.46
CA ASP A 226 5.52 15.87 1.65
C ASP A 226 6.87 16.07 2.37
N LEU A 227 7.75 15.07 2.37
CA LEU A 227 9.13 15.20 2.88
C LEU A 227 10.04 16.04 1.97
N GLY A 228 9.72 16.11 0.68
CA GLY A 228 10.42 16.94 -0.30
C GLY A 228 9.82 18.33 -0.50
N ALA A 229 8.70 18.63 0.16
CA ALA A 229 8.16 19.98 0.19
C ALA A 229 8.91 20.76 1.27
N ASP A 230 9.84 21.61 0.84
CA ASP A 230 10.44 22.62 1.71
C ASP A 230 9.30 23.47 2.31
N PRO A 231 9.16 23.52 3.65
CA PRO A 231 8.25 24.47 4.26
C PRO A 231 8.83 25.88 4.04
N VAL A 232 8.10 26.71 3.30
CA VAL A 232 8.35 28.16 3.16
C VAL A 232 8.03 28.86 4.48
#